data_AF-A0A920V6D3-F1
#
_entry.id   AF-A0A920V6D3-F1
#
_cell.length_a   1.000
_cell.length_b   1.000
_cell.length_c   1.000
_cell.angle_alpha   90.00
_cell.angle_beta   90.00
_cell.angle_gamma   90.00
#
_symmetry.space_group_name_H-M   'P 1'
#
loop_
_entity.id
_entity.type
_entity.pdbx_description
1 polymer ?
#
loop_
_entity_poly.entity_id
_entity_poly.type
_entity_poly.pdbx_seq_one_letter_code
_entity_poly.pdbx_strand_id
1 'polypeptide(L)'
;MELEILGSALAKKWAQKGHRIIIGSRSKEKATNFALSMREELGLETINGFELGEAAELCDLAVLTVPYNSHARILKIVKEYMQGKILVDTTVPLQKEVTKVSLSKGWISGC
;
A
#
# COMPACT_ATOMS: atom_id res chain seq x y z
N MET A 1 -1.15 13.90 -4.23
CA MET A 1 -0.97 12.85 -3.22
C MET A 1 -1.05 11.54 -3.96
N GLU A 2 0.08 10.84 -4.14
CA GLU A 2 0.14 9.58 -4.91
C GLU A 2 -0.12 8.39 -3.98
N LEU A 3 -1.26 8.37 -3.30
CA LEU A 3 -1.81 7.05 -2.96
C LEU A 3 -2.46 6.56 -4.23
N GLU A 4 -1.85 5.56 -4.85
CA GLU A 4 -2.42 4.93 -6.03
C GLU A 4 -3.82 4.40 -5.70
N ILE A 5 -4.71 4.43 -6.70
CA ILE A 5 -6.14 4.09 -6.58
C ILE A 5 -6.36 2.76 -5.83
N LEU A 6 -5.42 1.82 -5.99
CA LEU A 6 -5.42 0.54 -5.31
C LEU A 6 -5.33 0.67 -3.77
N GLY A 7 -4.37 1.46 -3.27
CA GLY A 7 -4.13 1.60 -1.84
C GLY A 7 -5.29 2.24 -1.10
N SER A 8 -5.88 3.29 -1.69
CA SER A 8 -7.05 3.95 -1.10
C SER A 8 -8.29 3.05 -1.12
N ALA A 9 -8.53 2.31 -2.19
CA ALA A 9 -9.66 1.38 -2.28
C ALA A 9 -9.56 0.21 -1.27
N LEU A 10 -8.36 -0.37 -1.11
CA LEU A 10 -8.10 -1.41 -0.11
C LEU A 10 -8.30 -0.88 1.31
N ALA A 11 -7.71 0.28 1.63
CA ALA A 11 -7.84 0.93 2.93
C ALA A 11 -9.32 1.12 3.31
N LYS A 12 -10.13 1.67 2.41
CA LYS A 12 -11.57 1.88 2.64
C LYS A 12 -12.30 0.56 2.91
N LYS A 13 -12.10 -0.45 2.07
CA LYS A 13 -12.77 -1.76 2.22
C LYS A 13 -12.41 -2.45 3.53
N TRP A 14 -11.14 -2.41 3.92
CA TRP A 14 -10.68 -3.04 5.17
C TRP A 14 -11.11 -2.26 6.41
N ALA A 15 -11.10 -0.91 6.36
CA ALA A 15 -11.63 -0.08 7.44
C ALA A 15 -13.11 -0.40 7.72
N GLN A 16 -13.92 -0.48 6.66
CA GLN A 16 -15.35 -0.83 6.76
C GLN A 16 -15.59 -2.25 7.32
N LYS A 17 -14.61 -3.14 7.23
CA LYS A 17 -14.64 -4.48 7.83
C LYS A 17 -14.13 -4.51 9.27
N GLY A 18 -13.78 -3.35 9.85
CA GLY A 18 -13.35 -3.22 11.24
C GLY A 18 -11.84 -3.38 11.44
N HIS A 19 -11.04 -3.43 10.37
CA HIS A 19 -9.59 -3.47 10.50
C HIS A 19 -9.02 -2.08 10.85
N ARG A 20 -7.94 -2.08 11.62
CA ARG A 20 -7.14 -0.88 11.88
C ARG A 20 -6.28 -0.61 10.65
N ILE A 21 -6.38 0.58 10.10
CA ILE A 21 -5.68 0.95 8.87
C ILE A 21 -4.55 1.91 9.20
N ILE A 22 -3.37 1.60 8.69
CA ILE A 22 -2.16 2.40 8.82
C ILE A 22 -1.77 2.86 7.42
N ILE A 23 -1.81 4.17 7.19
CA ILE A 23 -1.36 4.79 5.95
C ILE A 23 0.10 5.20 6.11
N GLY A 24 1.00 4.55 5.37
CA GLY A 24 2.42 4.90 5.34
C GLY A 24 2.74 5.90 4.22
N SER A 25 3.56 6.91 4.52
CA SER A 25 4.08 7.86 3.53
C SER A 25 5.50 8.30 3.90
N ARG A 26 6.26 8.78 2.91
CA ARG A 26 7.54 9.47 3.15
C ARG A 26 7.38 10.78 3.93
N SER A 27 6.15 11.31 4.01
CA SER A 27 5.81 12.50 4.78
C SER A 27 4.68 12.17 5.73
N LYS A 28 4.99 12.21 7.03
CA LYS A 28 4.04 11.95 8.11
C LYS A 28 2.82 12.87 8.01
N GLU A 29 3.05 14.16 7.81
CA GLU A 29 1.97 15.15 7.64
C GLU A 29 1.01 14.77 6.50
N LYS A 30 1.54 14.37 5.33
CA LYS A 30 0.70 13.94 4.21
C LYS A 30 -0.10 12.68 4.52
N ALA A 31 0.50 11.71 5.20
CA ALA A 31 -0.22 10.50 5.62
C ALA A 31 -1.33 10.84 6.63
N THR A 32 -1.04 11.67 7.62
CA THR A 32 -2.01 12.10 8.63
C THR A 32 -3.19 12.83 8.01
N ASN A 33 -2.94 13.81 7.14
CA ASN A 33 -4.00 14.57 6.49
C ASN A 33 -4.89 13.67 5.62
N PHE A 34 -4.29 12.69 4.92
CA PHE A 34 -5.07 11.73 4.14
C PHE A 34 -5.90 10.81 5.03
N ALA A 35 -5.30 10.27 6.09
CA ALA A 35 -6.01 9.43 7.04
C ALA A 35 -7.22 10.18 7.61
N LEU A 36 -7.04 11.43 8.04
CA LEU A 36 -8.12 12.30 8.52
C LEU A 36 -9.25 12.45 7.47
N SER A 37 -8.92 12.77 6.22
CA SER A 37 -9.95 12.86 5.17
C SER A 37 -10.73 11.55 4.97
N MET A 38 -10.07 10.40 5.14
CA MET A 38 -10.72 9.10 5.01
C MET A 38 -11.58 8.76 6.23
N ARG A 39 -11.19 9.21 7.43
CA ARG A 39 -12.02 9.09 8.63
C ARG A 39 -13.31 9.87 8.48
N GLU A 40 -13.20 11.13 8.04
CA GLU A 40 -14.35 12.00 7.81
C GLU A 40 -15.29 11.41 6.76
N GLU A 41 -14.74 10.87 5.66
CA GLU A 41 -15.53 10.22 4.61
C GLU A 41 -16.27 8.97 5.10
N LEU A 42 -15.64 8.15 5.95
CA LEU A 42 -16.17 6.85 6.37
C LEU A 42 -16.87 6.86 7.74
N GLY A 43 -16.71 7.92 8.53
CA GLY A 43 -17.14 7.97 9.93
C GLY A 43 -16.40 6.98 10.84
N LEU A 44 -15.11 6.74 10.59
CA LEU A 44 -14.31 5.74 11.30
C LEU A 44 -13.04 6.35 11.91
N GLU A 45 -12.72 6.04 13.17
CA GLU A 45 -11.50 6.53 13.84
C GLU A 45 -10.28 5.61 13.68
N THR A 46 -10.44 4.45 13.06
CA THR A 46 -9.43 3.38 13.01
C THR A 46 -8.36 3.56 11.93
N ILE A 47 -8.31 4.73 11.28
CA ILE A 47 -7.43 5.01 10.14
C ILE A 47 -6.39 6.04 10.55
N ASN A 48 -5.12 5.66 10.67
CA ASN A 48 -4.05 6.57 11.11
C ASN A 48 -2.96 6.70 10.05
N GLY A 49 -2.34 7.88 9.98
CA GLY A 49 -1.22 8.16 9.07
C GLY A 49 0.11 8.23 9.81
N PHE A 50 1.16 7.65 9.23
CA PHE A 50 2.50 7.59 9.80
C PHE A 50 3.60 7.74 8.73
N GLU A 51 4.82 7.97 9.19
CA GLU A 51 6.01 7.81 8.36
C GLU A 51 6.22 6.32 8.00
N LEU A 52 6.89 5.99 6.89
CA LEU A 52 7.06 4.62 6.42
C LEU A 52 7.69 3.66 7.45
N GLY A 53 8.72 4.09 8.17
CA GLY A 53 9.37 3.27 9.20
C GLY A 53 8.41 2.97 10.35
N GLU A 54 7.76 4.01 10.87
CA GLU A 54 6.74 3.90 11.93
C GLU A 54 5.58 3.00 11.48
N ALA A 55 5.09 3.17 10.25
CA ALA A 55 4.00 2.36 9.69
C ALA A 55 4.39 0.88 9.60
N ALA A 56 5.61 0.59 9.12
CA ALA A 56 6.12 -0.77 9.01
C ALA A 56 6.29 -1.43 10.38
N GLU A 57 6.73 -0.67 11.39
CA GLU A 57 6.86 -1.15 12.76
C GLU A 57 5.51 -1.48 13.41
N LEU A 58 4.49 -0.66 13.16
CA LEU A 58 3.16 -0.79 13.78
C LEU A 58 2.23 -1.81 13.08
N CYS A 59 2.50 -2.15 11.82
CA CYS A 59 1.61 -3.06 11.07
C CYS A 59 1.93 -4.54 11.31
N ASP A 60 0.94 -5.40 11.12
CA ASP A 60 1.12 -6.87 11.03
C ASP A 60 1.25 -7.34 9.57
N LEU A 61 0.55 -6.64 8.67
CA LEU A 61 0.54 -6.86 7.24
C LEU A 61 0.69 -5.51 6.53
N ALA A 62 1.65 -5.44 5.60
CA ALA A 62 1.86 -4.28 4.75
C ALA A 62 1.49 -4.60 3.30
N VAL A 63 0.83 -3.67 2.62
CA VAL A 63 0.61 -3.71 1.17
C VAL A 63 1.40 -2.59 0.51
N LEU A 64 2.25 -2.94 -0.44
CA LEU A 64 3.13 -1.99 -1.11
C LEU A 64 2.50 -1.50 -2.41
N THR A 65 1.79 -0.37 -2.33
CA THR A 65 1.05 0.24 -3.45
C THR A 65 1.79 1.46 -4.01
N VAL A 66 2.99 1.25 -4.54
CA VAL A 66 3.85 2.34 -5.03
C VAL A 66 4.32 2.09 -6.46
N PRO A 67 4.63 3.15 -7.23
CA PRO A 67 5.21 2.98 -8.55
C PRO A 67 6.56 2.26 -8.46
N TYR A 68 6.88 1.48 -9.50
CA TYR A 68 8.09 0.66 -9.55
C TYR A 68 9.38 1.46 -9.32
N ASN A 69 9.43 2.73 -9.74
CA ASN A 69 10.58 3.62 -9.54
C ASN A 69 10.94 3.86 -8.05
N SER A 70 9.97 3.73 -7.15
CA SER A 70 10.11 3.99 -5.72
C SER A 70 10.20 2.70 -4.91
N HIS A 71 9.88 1.56 -5.53
CA HIS A 71 9.81 0.25 -4.93
C HIS A 71 11.08 -0.11 -4.14
N ALA A 72 12.24 -0.13 -4.80
CA ALA A 72 13.50 -0.52 -4.17
C ALA A 72 13.91 0.42 -3.02
N ARG A 73 13.58 1.71 -3.11
CA ARG A 73 13.88 2.67 -2.04
C ARG A 73 13.00 2.40 -0.82
N ILE A 74 11.72 2.15 -1.03
CA ILE A 74 10.78 1.91 0.07
C ILE A 74 11.08 0.59 0.76
N LEU A 75 11.36 -0.48 0.00
CA LEU A 75 11.79 -1.75 0.58
C LEU A 75 13.00 -1.59 1.50
N LYS A 76 13.99 -0.77 1.12
CA LYS A 76 15.16 -0.49 1.97
C LYS A 76 14.79 0.21 3.28
N ILE A 77 13.82 1.11 3.27
CA ILE A 77 13.36 1.83 4.47
C ILE A 77 12.65 0.88 5.42
N VAL A 78 11.75 0.03 4.91
CA VAL A 78 10.89 -0.82 5.76
C VAL A 78 11.52 -2.16 6.13
N LYS A 79 12.64 -2.54 5.49
CA LYS A 79 13.25 -3.88 5.60
C LYS A 79 13.43 -4.36 7.04
N GLU A 80 14.05 -3.54 7.88
CA GLU A 80 14.39 -3.93 9.25
C GLU A 80 13.13 -4.07 10.13
N TYR A 81 12.09 -3.30 9.85
CA TYR A 81 10.83 -3.30 10.62
C TYR A 81 9.85 -4.41 10.20
N MET A 82 10.05 -4.98 9.01
CA MET A 82 9.15 -5.98 8.41
C MET A 82 9.60 -7.43 8.63
N GLN A 83 10.64 -7.67 9.44
CA GLN A 83 11.10 -9.03 9.71
C GLN A 83 10.02 -9.86 10.40
N GLY A 84 9.71 -11.03 9.83
CA GLY A 84 8.65 -11.92 10.33
C GLY A 84 7.21 -11.49 10.03
N LYS A 85 7.01 -10.38 9.30
CA LYS A 85 5.70 -9.83 8.94
C LYS A 85 5.34 -10.13 7.48
N ILE A 86 4.06 -9.98 7.15
CA ILE A 86 3.58 -10.22 5.78
C ILE A 86 3.70 -8.93 4.97
N LEU A 87 4.38 -9.02 3.83
CA LEU A 87 4.44 -7.95 2.83
C LEU A 87 3.78 -8.43 1.53
N VAL A 88 2.72 -7.74 1.11
CA VAL A 88 2.05 -7.95 -0.17
C VAL A 88 2.55 -6.92 -1.16
N ASP A 89 3.33 -7.35 -2.15
CA ASP A 89 3.85 -6.50 -3.21
C ASP A 89 2.89 -6.50 -4.41
N THR A 90 2.34 -5.33 -4.73
CA THR A 90 1.45 -5.15 -5.89
C THR A 90 2.15 -4.44 -7.05
N THR A 91 3.47 -4.24 -6.97
CA THR A 91 4.23 -3.53 -7.99
C THR A 91 4.46 -4.39 -9.22
N VAL A 92 4.24 -3.81 -10.40
CA VAL A 92 4.51 -4.46 -11.69
C VAL A 92 5.64 -3.70 -12.38
N PRO A 93 6.76 -4.35 -12.75
CA PRO A 93 7.90 -3.70 -13.39
C PRO A 93 7.61 -3.40 -14.88
N LEU A 94 6.69 -2.49 -15.16
CA LEU A 94 6.40 -2.06 -16.53
C LEU A 94 7.35 -0.92 -16.93
N GLN A 95 8.03 -1.09 -18.07
CA GLN A 95 9.04 -0.13 -18.58
C GLN A 95 8.50 0.86 -19.61
N LYS A 96 7.30 0.64 -20.17
CA LYS A 96 6.67 1.47 -21.23
C LYS A 96 5.14 1.41 -21.13
N GLU A 97 4.44 2.31 -21.82
CA GLU A 97 3.01 2.11 -22.13
C GLU A 97 2.85 0.82 -22.93
N VAL A 98 2.12 -0.15 -22.37
CA VAL A 98 1.94 -1.46 -22.98
C VAL A 98 0.48 -1.61 -23.37
N THR A 99 0.19 -1.66 -24.67
CA THR A 99 -1.15 -2.00 -25.20
C THR A 99 -1.41 -3.50 -25.27
N LYS A 100 -0.38 -4.33 -25.06
CA LYS A 100 -0.47 -5.79 -25.19
C LYS A 100 0.52 -6.49 -24.26
N VAL A 101 0.02 -7.31 -23.35
CA VAL A 101 0.84 -8.20 -22.51
C VAL A 101 0.84 -9.61 -23.11
N SER A 102 2.02 -10.24 -23.16
CA SER A 102 2.17 -11.64 -23.58
C SER A 102 2.34 -12.49 -22.34
N LEU A 103 1.38 -13.37 -22.08
CA LEU A 103 1.43 -14.34 -20.99
C LEU A 103 2.01 -15.65 -21.52
N SER A 104 2.97 -16.25 -20.81
CA SER A 104 3.45 -17.58 -21.14
C SER A 104 2.31 -18.59 -20.94
N LYS A 105 2.23 -19.60 -21.83
CA LYS A 105 1.11 -20.57 -21.89
C LYS A 105 0.76 -21.26 -20.55
N GLY A 106 1.65 -21.24 -19.55
CA GLY A 106 1.43 -21.85 -18.24
C GLY A 106 0.44 -21.13 -17.33
N TRP A 107 -0.03 -19.92 -17.67
CA TRP A 107 -0.92 -19.12 -16.82
C TRP A 107 -2.41 -19.20 -17.20
N ILE A 108 -2.74 -19.84 -18.34
CA ILE A 108 -4.09 -19.82 -18.93
C ILE A 108 -4.84 -21.15 -18.67
N SER A 109 -4.26 -22.11 -17.96
CA SER A 109 -4.85 -23.44 -17.78
C SER A 109 -5.86 -23.56 -16.62
N GLY A 110 -6.59 -22.49 -16.28
CA GLY A 110 -7.48 -22.52 -15.12
C GLY A 110 -8.63 -21.52 -15.10
N CYS A 111 -9.07 -21.02 -16.26
CA CYS A 111 -10.36 -20.35 -16.39
C CYS A 111 -11.41 -21.32 -16.93
#